data_AF-A0A9D4T2C3-F1
#
_entry.id   AF-A0A9D4T2C3-F1
#
_cell.length_a   1.000
_cell.length_b   1.000
_cell.length_c   1.000
_cell.angle_alpha   90.00
_cell.angle_beta   90.00
_cell.angle_gamma   90.00
#
_symmetry.space_group_name_H-M   'P 1'
#
loop_
_entity.id
_entity.type
_entity.pdbx_description
1 polymer ?
#
loop_
_entity_poly.entity_id
_entity_poly.type
_entity_poly.pdbx_seq_one_letter_code
_entity_poly.pdbx_strand_id
1 'polypeptide(L)'
;MWAARHSLTRRWKRQRHNKKLVNCIAFLSKRITEYTAELCRETWLSTCDGLQGKLSAQKTWCLLRHLIDPLSSKTATSGNLTKVLNTYKGDGRRLLEELKAKYLKTERGQLPTPERVPSVARQPIAIPFSSEVSSPLLHT
;
A
#
# COMPACT_ATOMS: atom_id res chain seq x y z
N MET A 1 -17.80 -9.89 21.07
CA MET A 1 -17.27 -11.11 20.41
C MET A 1 -15.79 -11.38 20.74
N TRP A 2 -14.91 -10.39 20.63
CA TRP A 2 -13.47 -10.52 20.93
C TRP A 2 -13.16 -10.96 22.37
N ALA A 3 -13.74 -10.32 23.38
CA ALA A 3 -13.57 -10.70 24.78
C ALA A 3 -14.00 -12.16 25.06
N ALA A 4 -15.09 -12.61 24.42
CA ALA A 4 -15.59 -13.98 24.52
C ALA A 4 -14.64 -14.99 23.85
N ARG A 5 -14.08 -14.68 22.67
CA ARG A 5 -13.03 -15.50 22.04
C ARG A 5 -11.81 -15.62 22.96
N HIS A 6 -11.37 -14.51 23.57
CA HIS A 6 -10.22 -14.50 24.47
C HIS A 6 -10.46 -15.32 25.74
N SER A 7 -11.64 -15.21 26.37
CA SER A 7 -11.98 -15.99 27.57
C SER A 7 -12.05 -17.50 27.27
N LEU A 8 -12.62 -17.88 26.13
CA LEU A 8 -12.65 -19.28 25.66
C LEU A 8 -11.25 -19.80 25.33
N THR A 9 -10.41 -18.99 24.70
CA THR A 9 -9.01 -19.36 24.41
C THR A 9 -8.23 -19.59 25.70
N ARG A 10 -8.39 -18.74 26.71
CA ARG A 10 -7.76 -18.94 28.04
C ARG A 10 -8.24 -20.24 28.70
N ARG A 11 -9.53 -20.55 28.60
CA ARG A 11 -10.12 -21.79 29.14
C ARG A 11 -9.60 -23.03 28.40
N TRP A 12 -9.54 -22.98 27.07
CA TRP A 12 -9.01 -24.07 26.24
C TRP A 12 -7.54 -24.37 26.53
N LYS A 13 -6.71 -23.36 26.81
CA LYS A 13 -5.30 -23.58 27.20
C LYS A 13 -5.15 -24.48 28.43
N ARG A 14 -6.11 -24.46 29.36
CA ARG A 14 -6.15 -25.33 30.55
C ARG A 14 -6.82 -26.69 30.27
N GLN A 15 -7.61 -26.80 29.21
CA GLN A 15 -8.40 -27.99 28.85
C GLN A 15 -8.19 -28.35 27.38
N ARG A 16 -6.95 -28.71 27.00
CA ARG A 16 -6.54 -28.85 25.59
C ARG A 16 -7.30 -29.93 24.82
N HIS A 17 -7.77 -30.97 25.52
CA HIS A 17 -8.52 -32.08 24.93
C HIS A 17 -10.01 -31.75 24.66
N ASN A 18 -10.51 -30.62 25.18
CA ASN A 18 -11.91 -30.25 25.02
C ASN A 18 -12.18 -29.72 23.60
N LYS A 19 -12.71 -30.60 22.73
CA LYS A 19 -13.06 -30.27 21.34
C LYS A 19 -14.21 -29.27 21.21
N LYS A 20 -15.13 -29.20 22.19
CA LYS A 20 -16.24 -28.22 22.17
C LYS A 20 -15.70 -26.79 22.25
N LEU A 21 -14.68 -26.55 23.07
CA LEU A 21 -14.03 -25.24 23.17
C LEU A 21 -13.33 -24.87 21.85
N VAL A 22 -12.65 -25.81 21.21
CA VAL A 22 -12.00 -25.59 19.90
C VAL A 22 -13.04 -25.17 18.85
N ASN A 23 -14.14 -25.91 18.74
CA ASN A 23 -15.20 -25.62 17.77
C ASN A 23 -15.85 -24.26 18.04
N CYS A 24 -16.11 -23.92 19.31
CA CYS A 24 -16.67 -22.62 19.68
C CYS A 24 -15.71 -21.46 19.37
N ILE A 25 -14.41 -21.64 19.63
CA ILE A 25 -13.37 -20.66 19.27
C ILE A 25 -13.32 -20.49 17.75
N ALA A 26 -13.34 -21.58 16.97
CA ALA A 26 -13.34 -21.53 15.51
C ALA A 26 -14.58 -20.79 14.97
N PHE A 27 -15.76 -21.12 15.48
CA PHE A 27 -17.01 -20.43 15.15
C PHE A 27 -16.93 -18.92 15.44
N LEU A 28 -16.48 -18.53 16.63
CA LEU A 28 -16.31 -17.11 16.96
C LEU A 28 -15.24 -16.43 16.11
N SER A 29 -14.17 -17.15 15.73
CA SER A 29 -13.16 -16.63 14.81
C SER A 29 -13.79 -16.25 13.48
N LYS A 30 -14.60 -17.17 12.93
CA LYS A 30 -15.29 -16.96 11.66
C LYS A 30 -16.21 -15.74 11.72
N ARG A 31 -17.03 -15.62 12.77
CA ARG A 31 -17.91 -14.46 12.95
C ARG A 31 -17.14 -13.15 13.12
N ILE A 32 -16.01 -13.19 13.83
CA ILE A 32 -15.14 -12.02 13.97
C ILE A 32 -14.58 -11.63 12.61
N THR A 33 -14.08 -12.57 11.81
CA THR A 33 -13.53 -12.28 10.48
C THR A 33 -14.58 -11.71 9.54
N GLU A 34 -15.78 -12.28 9.53
CA GLU A 34 -16.93 -11.79 8.74
C GLU A 34 -17.27 -10.35 9.13
N TYR A 35 -17.44 -10.09 10.44
CA TYR A 35 -17.76 -8.76 10.94
C TYR A 35 -16.65 -7.74 10.63
N THR A 36 -15.38 -8.11 10.83
CA THR A 36 -14.28 -7.19 10.52
C THR A 36 -14.16 -6.90 9.03
N ALA A 37 -14.46 -7.87 8.16
CA ALA A 37 -14.46 -7.65 6.72
C ALA A 37 -15.57 -6.66 6.31
N GLU A 38 -16.76 -6.79 6.90
CA GLU A 38 -17.86 -5.84 6.71
C GLU A 38 -17.46 -4.44 7.18
N LEU A 39 -17.00 -4.32 8.43
CA LEU A 39 -16.59 -3.04 9.01
C LEU A 39 -15.46 -2.38 8.21
N CYS A 40 -14.49 -3.15 7.73
CA CYS A 40 -13.42 -2.63 6.86
C CYS A 40 -13.99 -2.07 5.56
N ARG A 41 -15.00 -2.73 4.96
CA ARG A 41 -15.66 -2.25 3.74
C ARG A 41 -16.40 -0.94 3.99
N GLU A 42 -17.19 -0.87 5.05
CA GLU A 42 -17.91 0.35 5.44
C GLU A 42 -16.95 1.51 5.72
N THR A 43 -15.89 1.25 6.49
CA THR A 43 -14.85 2.23 6.82
C THR A 43 -14.14 2.71 5.55
N TRP A 44 -13.87 1.81 4.61
CA TRP A 44 -13.25 2.15 3.33
C TRP A 44 -14.17 3.02 2.48
N LEU A 45 -15.45 2.66 2.34
CA LEU A 45 -16.42 3.46 1.61
C LEU A 45 -16.57 4.87 2.21
N SER A 46 -16.71 4.95 3.53
CA SER A 46 -16.74 6.23 4.25
C SER A 46 -15.48 7.07 4.02
N THR A 47 -14.32 6.42 3.95
CA THR A 47 -13.07 7.09 3.61
C THR A 47 -13.11 7.63 2.17
N CYS A 48 -13.57 6.83 1.20
CA CYS A 48 -13.73 7.26 -0.20
C CYS A 48 -14.70 8.44 -0.35
N ASP A 49 -15.86 8.39 0.32
CA ASP A 49 -16.85 9.48 0.32
C ASP A 49 -16.23 10.77 0.86
N GLY A 50 -15.43 10.67 1.92
CA GLY A 50 -14.71 11.81 2.50
C GLY A 50 -13.64 12.42 1.56
N LEU A 51 -13.15 11.65 0.60
CA LEU A 51 -12.15 12.07 -0.40
C LEU A 51 -12.78 12.60 -1.69
N GLN A 52 -14.06 12.29 -1.94
CA GLN A 52 -14.79 12.79 -3.10
C GLN A 52 -14.81 14.32 -3.09
N GLY A 53 -14.36 14.93 -4.20
CA GLY A 53 -14.23 16.38 -4.32
C GLY A 53 -13.03 17.02 -3.59
N LYS A 54 -12.17 16.22 -2.91
CA LYS A 54 -10.97 16.68 -2.18
C LYS A 54 -9.68 16.07 -2.72
N LEU A 55 -9.62 15.82 -4.03
CA LEU A 55 -8.45 15.25 -4.71
C LEU A 55 -7.19 16.12 -4.59
N SER A 56 -7.33 17.44 -4.41
CA SER A 56 -6.19 18.33 -4.17
C SER A 56 -5.64 18.28 -2.74
N ALA A 57 -6.35 17.65 -1.79
CA ALA A 57 -5.93 17.62 -0.41
C ALA A 57 -4.71 16.70 -0.21
N GLN A 58 -3.76 17.15 0.61
CA GLN A 58 -2.55 16.41 0.92
C GLN A 58 -2.83 14.99 1.45
N LYS A 59 -3.88 14.83 2.27
CA LYS A 59 -4.27 13.53 2.83
C LYS A 59 -4.69 12.53 1.75
N THR A 60 -5.42 12.99 0.74
CA THR A 60 -5.84 12.19 -0.42
C THR A 60 -4.64 11.73 -1.23
N TRP A 61 -3.71 12.63 -1.53
CA TRP A 61 -2.47 12.31 -2.25
C TRP A 61 -1.56 11.36 -1.47
N CYS A 62 -1.48 11.50 -0.14
CA CYS A 62 -0.75 10.56 0.70
C CYS A 62 -1.36 9.16 0.63
N LEU A 63 -2.69 9.04 0.69
CA LEU A 63 -3.38 7.76 0.55
C LEU A 63 -3.17 7.16 -0.84
N LEU A 64 -3.35 7.93 -1.91
CA LEU A 64 -3.15 7.49 -3.29
C LEU A 64 -1.73 6.97 -3.53
N ARG A 65 -0.70 7.69 -3.03
CA ARG A 65 0.69 7.20 -3.11
C ARG A 65 0.85 5.88 -2.38
N HIS A 66 0.22 5.71 -1.22
CA HIS A 66 0.30 4.46 -0.47
C HIS A 66 -0.39 3.28 -1.17
N LEU A 67 -1.46 3.55 -1.94
CA LEU A 67 -2.14 2.53 -2.75
C LEU A 67 -1.32 2.12 -3.98
N ILE A 68 -0.63 3.06 -4.62
CA ILE A 68 0.21 2.81 -5.80
C ILE A 68 1.50 2.10 -5.41
N ASP A 69 2.14 2.57 -4.33
CA ASP A 69 3.36 1.98 -3.81
C ASP A 69 3.28 1.86 -2.28
N PRO A 70 2.87 0.69 -1.77
CA PRO A 70 2.77 0.46 -0.33
C PRO A 70 4.14 0.44 0.36
N LEU A 71 5.24 0.29 -0.39
CA LEU A 71 6.60 0.15 0.13
C LEU A 71 7.33 1.50 0.27
N SER A 72 6.93 2.54 -0.47
CA SER A 72 7.51 3.90 -0.34
C SER A 72 6.78 4.83 0.63
N SER A 73 5.83 4.31 1.41
CA SER A 73 5.18 5.09 2.47
C SER A 73 6.22 5.68 3.42
N LYS A 74 6.07 6.96 3.80
CA LYS A 74 6.97 7.67 4.72
C LYS A 74 7.26 6.84 5.99
N THR A 75 6.26 6.11 6.49
CA THR A 75 6.40 5.24 7.67
C THR A 75 7.23 4.00 7.38
N ALA A 76 7.06 3.36 6.22
CA ALA A 76 7.86 2.22 5.79
C ALA A 76 9.32 2.63 5.55
N THR A 77 9.53 3.77 4.90
CA THR A 77 10.86 4.37 4.69
C THR A 77 11.53 4.72 6.02
N SER A 78 10.80 5.32 6.97
CA SER A 78 11.32 5.62 8.32
C SER A 78 11.69 4.34 9.10
N GLY A 79 10.85 3.31 9.03
CA GLY A 79 11.14 2.01 9.63
C GLY A 79 12.37 1.33 9.02
N ASN A 80 12.51 1.38 7.69
CA ASN A 80 13.68 0.87 6.99
C ASN A 80 14.95 1.66 7.34
N LEU A 81 14.87 2.99 7.43
CA LEU A 81 15.99 3.82 7.91
C LEU A 81 16.40 3.46 9.33
N THR A 82 15.43 3.23 10.22
CA THR A 82 15.70 2.82 11.61
C THR A 82 16.37 1.44 11.67
N LYS A 83 15.91 0.50 10.85
CA LYS A 83 16.55 -0.83 10.73
C LYS A 83 17.98 -0.73 10.21
N VAL A 84 18.21 0.06 9.17
CA VAL A 84 19.55 0.30 8.61
C VAL A 84 20.45 0.93 9.66
N LEU A 85 19.96 1.93 10.39
CA LEU A 85 20.70 2.58 11.47
C LEU A 85 21.07 1.60 12.59
N ASN A 86 20.13 0.73 13.01
CA ASN A 86 20.37 -0.25 14.07
C ASN A 86 21.23 -1.45 13.62
N THR A 87 21.21 -1.79 12.33
CA THR A 87 22.03 -2.88 11.76
C THR A 87 23.48 -2.42 11.55
N TYR A 88 23.68 -1.12 11.35
CA TYR A 88 25.01 -0.53 11.21
C TYR A 88 25.73 -0.54 12.57
N LYS A 89 26.80 -1.33 12.67
CA LYS A 89 27.66 -1.37 13.86
C LYS A 89 28.51 -0.11 13.94
N GLY A 90 27.96 1.01 14.43
CA GLY A 90 28.74 2.24 14.61
C GLY A 90 27.93 3.50 14.96
N ASP A 91 28.63 4.64 14.92
CA ASP A 91 28.09 5.99 15.15
C ASP A 91 27.41 6.53 13.88
N GLY A 92 26.19 7.06 14.01
CA GLY A 92 25.33 7.44 12.87
C GLY A 92 25.95 8.50 11.95
N ARG A 93 26.93 9.27 12.46
CA ARG A 93 27.68 10.25 11.67
C ARG A 93 28.58 9.59 10.62
N ARG A 94 29.20 8.45 10.93
CA ARG A 94 30.05 7.69 10.00
C ARG A 94 29.25 7.05 8.88
N LEU A 95 28.07 6.50 9.20
CA LEU A 95 27.12 6.02 8.20
C LEU A 95 26.74 7.13 7.21
N LEU A 96 26.52 8.34 7.72
CA LEU A 96 26.15 9.48 6.89
C LEU A 96 27.30 9.92 5.97
N GLU A 97 28.53 9.91 6.45
CA GLU A 97 29.73 10.19 5.65
C GLU A 97 29.97 9.12 4.57
N GLU A 98 29.79 7.84 4.88
CA GLU A 98 29.87 6.76 3.91
C GLU A 98 28.77 6.86 2.83
N LEU A 99 27.54 7.17 3.22
CA LEU A 99 26.44 7.38 2.28
C LEU A 99 26.68 8.60 1.40
N LYS A 100 27.15 9.72 1.97
CA LYS A 100 27.58 10.89 1.21
C LYS A 100 28.71 10.52 0.24
N ALA A 101 29.71 9.77 0.68
CA ALA A 101 30.79 9.33 -0.18
C ALA A 101 30.30 8.38 -1.30
N LYS A 102 29.33 7.51 -1.04
CA LYS A 102 28.84 6.53 -2.01
C LYS A 102 27.89 7.13 -3.06
N TYR A 103 27.04 8.07 -2.65
CA TYR A 103 25.97 8.62 -3.50
C TYR A 103 26.21 10.07 -3.95
N LEU A 104 27.06 10.84 -3.27
CA LEU A 104 27.42 12.21 -3.67
C LEU A 104 28.80 12.30 -4.33
N LYS A 105 29.65 11.26 -4.26
CA LYS A 105 30.77 11.11 -5.21
C LYS A 105 30.26 10.61 -6.56
N THR A 106 29.26 11.30 -7.08
CA THR A 106 29.15 11.44 -8.51
C THR A 106 30.27 12.40 -8.87
N GLU A 107 31.35 11.83 -9.41
CA GLU A 107 32.17 12.50 -10.41
C GLU A 107 31.27 13.49 -11.15
N ARG A 108 31.68 14.76 -11.29
CA ARG A 108 31.15 15.61 -12.36
C ARG A 108 31.64 15.03 -13.71
N GLY A 109 31.29 13.78 -13.98
CA GLY A 109 31.50 13.08 -15.23
C GLY A 109 30.28 13.33 -16.06
N GLN A 110 30.43 14.27 -16.99
CA GLN A 110 29.68 14.39 -18.23
C GLN A 110 28.22 13.92 -18.15
N LEU A 111 27.27 14.87 -18.13
CA LEU A 111 26.06 14.65 -18.90
C LEU A 111 26.51 14.14 -20.27
N PRO A 112 26.01 13.01 -20.81
CA PRO A 112 26.05 12.88 -22.25
C PRO A 112 25.39 14.16 -22.75
N THR A 113 26.16 15.02 -23.42
CA THR A 113 25.60 16.11 -24.21
C THR A 113 24.38 15.51 -24.87
N PRO A 114 23.17 16.10 -24.75
CA PRO A 114 22.04 15.60 -25.50
C PRO A 114 22.45 15.73 -26.96
N GLU A 115 22.98 14.64 -27.51
CA GLU A 115 23.11 14.45 -28.93
C GLU A 115 21.68 14.64 -29.38
N ARG A 116 21.48 15.73 -30.10
CA ARG A 116 20.20 16.24 -30.54
C ARG A 116 19.48 15.05 -31.17
N VAL A 117 18.61 14.40 -30.39
CA VAL A 117 17.84 13.27 -30.88
C VAL A 117 17.11 13.87 -32.07
N PRO A 118 17.36 13.39 -33.31
CA PRO A 118 16.64 13.92 -34.45
C PRO A 118 15.16 13.83 -34.06
N SER A 119 14.46 14.95 -34.18
CA SER A 119 13.05 15.08 -33.86
C SER A 119 12.29 14.08 -34.72
N VAL A 120 12.21 12.84 -34.24
CA VAL A 120 11.32 11.83 -34.77
C VAL A 120 9.94 12.38 -34.44
N ALA A 121 9.26 12.87 -35.47
CA ALA A 121 7.89 13.32 -35.39
C ALA A 121 7.12 12.29 -34.55
N ARG A 122 6.48 12.75 -33.46
CA ARG A 122 5.57 11.93 -32.67
C ARG A 122 4.58 11.29 -33.65
N GLN A 123 4.77 10.02 -33.95
CA GLN A 123 3.77 9.26 -34.66
C GLN A 123 2.58 9.15 -33.71
N PRO A 124 1.36 9.50 -34.15
CA PRO A 124 0.17 9.35 -33.33
C PRO A 124 0.08 7.89 -32.92
N ILE A 125 0.05 7.64 -31.61
CA ILE A 125 -0.25 6.33 -31.06
C ILE A 125 -1.67 6.01 -31.54
N ALA A 126 -1.78 5.09 -32.49
CA ALA A 126 -3.06 4.51 -32.87
C ALA A 126 -3.55 3.70 -31.67
N ILE A 127 -4.30 4.36 -30.78
CA ILE A 127 -5.12 3.67 -29.80
C ILE A 127 -6.21 2.99 -30.65
N PRO A 128 -6.34 1.66 -30.64
CA PRO A 128 -7.50 1.01 -31.24
C PRO A 128 -8.68 1.31 -30.32
N PHE A 129 -9.31 2.46 -30.54
CA PHE A 129 -10.64 2.72 -30.04
C PHE A 129 -11.58 1.81 -30.82
N SER A 130 -11.88 0.63 -30.28
CA SER A 130 -12.94 -0.24 -30.79
C SER A 130 -14.27 0.53 -30.73
N SER A 131 -14.59 1.23 -31.81
CA SER A 131 -15.90 1.80 -32.08
C SER A 131 -16.82 0.71 -32.61
N GLU A 132 -17.18 -0.24 -31.77
CA GLU A 132 -18.32 -1.12 -32.01
C GLU A 132 -19.07 -1.27 -30.69
N VAL A 133 -19.89 -0.27 -30.36
CA VAL A 133 -21.34 -0.45 -30.14
C VAL A 133 -21.96 0.93 -30.25
N SER A 134 -22.44 1.27 -31.45
CA SER A 134 -23.56 2.21 -31.58
C SER A 134 -24.31 1.90 -32.85
N SER A 135 -25.49 1.31 -32.70
CA SER A 135 -26.66 1.89 -33.36
C SER A 135 -27.94 1.49 -32.63
N PRO A 136 -28.74 2.47 -32.19
CA PRO A 136 -30.13 2.31 -31.80
C PRO A 136 -31.01 2.37 -33.06
N LEU A 137 -32.12 1.62 -33.07
CA LEU A 137 -33.24 1.92 -33.96
C LEU A 137 -34.52 1.96 -33.11
N LEU A 138 -35.07 3.17 -33.01
CA LEU A 138 -36.43 3.45 -32.61
C LEU A 138 -37.30 3.67 -33.86
N HIS A 139 -38.58 3.32 -33.70
CA HIS A 139 -39.78 3.59 -34.51
C HIS A 139 -40.10 2.65 -35.68
N THR A 140 -41.16 1.86 -35.49
CA THR A 140 -42.53 2.34 -35.76
C THR A 140 -43.47 1.98 -34.62
#